data_AF-A0A0B5KXX9-F1
#
_entry.id   AF-A0A0B5KXX9-F1
#
_cell.length_a   1.000
_cell.length_b   1.000
_cell.length_c   1.000
_cell.angle_alpha   90.00
_cell.angle_beta   90.00
_cell.angle_gamma   90.00
#
_symmetry.space_group_name_H-M   'P 1'
#
loop_
_entity.id
_entity.type
_entity.pdbx_description
1 polymer ?
#
loop_
_entity_poly.entity_id
_entity_poly.type
_entity_poly.pdbx_seq_one_letter_code
_entity_poly.pdbx_strand_id
1 'polypeptide(L)'
;MKKEIIALDEFQKEFEELIKRYVPKRRRDKLISKYESLINSLAVEGEKVLVQPYFEKLKGTGDVNLYALRLEKKNPNIRIIFFFL
;
A
#
# COMPACT_ATOMS: atom_id res chain seq x y z
N MET A 1 14.75 -14.03 -3.97
CA MET A 1 15.19 -12.72 -4.52
C MET A 1 14.09 -11.72 -4.24
N LYS A 2 14.41 -10.56 -3.64
CA LYS A 2 13.41 -9.54 -3.30
C LYS A 2 12.95 -8.85 -4.60
N LYS A 3 11.64 -8.74 -4.81
CA LYS A 3 11.02 -7.95 -5.88
C LYS A 3 11.34 -6.47 -5.64
N GLU A 4 11.67 -5.78 -6.71
CA GLU A 4 11.84 -4.34 -6.69
C GLU A 4 10.48 -3.66 -6.58
N ILE A 5 10.39 -2.62 -5.74
CA ILE A 5 9.19 -1.81 -5.60
C ILE A 5 9.50 -0.45 -6.22
N ILE A 6 8.82 -0.15 -7.31
CA ILE A 6 8.94 1.12 -8.03
C ILE A 6 7.74 1.97 -7.63
N ALA A 7 8.00 3.09 -6.96
CA ALA A 7 6.99 4.11 -6.70
C ALA A 7 6.96 5.08 -7.89
N LEU A 8 5.76 5.58 -8.21
CA LEU A 8 5.63 6.68 -9.17
C LEU A 8 6.28 7.95 -8.61
N ASP A 9 6.67 8.85 -9.51
CA ASP A 9 7.13 10.18 -9.14
C ASP A 9 6.11 10.84 -8.20
N GLU A 10 6.61 11.54 -7.19
CA GLU A 10 5.82 12.24 -6.15
C GLU A 10 5.03 11.36 -5.17
N PHE A 11 4.90 10.04 -5.38
CA PHE A 11 4.10 9.16 -4.51
C PHE A 11 4.44 9.31 -3.01
N GLN A 12 5.75 9.32 -2.68
CA GLN A 12 6.19 9.43 -1.29
C GLN A 12 5.75 10.76 -0.65
N LYS A 13 5.83 11.86 -1.41
CA LYS A 13 5.43 13.18 -0.95
C LYS A 13 3.92 13.24 -0.74
N GLU A 14 3.14 12.76 -1.71
CA GLU A 14 1.67 12.70 -1.59
C GLU A 14 1.23 11.86 -0.37
N PHE A 15 1.89 10.72 -0.16
CA PHE A 15 1.61 9.83 0.95
C PHE A 15 1.86 10.51 2.31
N GLU A 16 3.01 11.19 2.47
CA GLU A 16 3.34 11.93 3.68
C GLU A 16 2.38 13.09 3.94
N GLU A 17 2.04 13.86 2.91
CA GLU A 17 1.08 14.96 3.00
C GLU A 17 -0.32 14.48 3.39
N LEU A 18 -0.78 13.37 2.80
CA LEU A 18 -2.07 12.76 3.11
C LEU A 18 -2.13 12.28 4.56
N ILE A 19 -1.10 11.59 5.04
CA ILE A 19 -1.02 11.17 6.45
C ILE A 19 -1.02 12.38 7.38
N LYS A 20 -0.23 13.41 7.06
CA LYS A 20 -0.12 14.62 7.88
C LYS A 20 -1.45 15.38 7.95
N ARG A 21 -2.23 15.39 6.88
CA ARG A 21 -3.50 16.11 6.79
C ARG A 21 -4.66 15.36 7.45
N TYR A 22 -4.76 14.05 7.25
CA TYR A 22 -5.98 13.31 7.61
C TYR A 22 -5.81 12.33 8.78
N VAL A 23 -4.59 11.91 9.11
CA VAL A 23 -4.35 10.94 10.19
C VAL A 23 -4.00 11.69 11.49
N PRO A 24 -4.70 11.42 12.61
CA PRO A 24 -4.34 11.97 13.93
C PRO A 24 -2.91 11.62 14.32
N LYS A 25 -2.15 12.58 14.86
CA LYS A 25 -0.72 12.44 15.19
C LYS A 25 -0.38 11.15 15.94
N ARG A 26 -1.18 10.78 16.95
CA ARG A 26 -1.02 9.54 17.75
C ARG A 26 -1.09 8.22 16.98
N ARG A 27 -1.58 8.22 15.73
CA ARG A 27 -1.74 7.03 14.89
C ARG A 27 -0.71 6.96 13.75
N ARG A 28 0.02 8.04 13.46
CA ARG A 28 0.87 8.16 12.27
C ARG A 28 1.99 7.13 12.27
N ASP A 29 2.75 7.04 13.36
CA ASP A 29 3.89 6.13 13.46
C ASP A 29 3.46 4.68 13.25
N LYS A 30 2.34 4.27 13.88
CA LYS A 30 1.76 2.94 13.68
C LYS A 30 1.35 2.68 12.23
N LEU A 31 0.82 3.68 11.54
CA LEU A 31 0.41 3.57 10.14
C LEU A 31 1.63 3.47 9.22
N ILE A 32 2.68 4.25 9.49
CA ILE A 32 3.95 4.22 8.75
C ILE A 32 4.64 2.87 8.93
N SER A 33 4.80 2.38 10.16
CA SER A 33 5.40 1.06 10.40
C SER A 33 4.60 -0.08 9.75
N LYS A 34 3.27 0.05 9.71
CA LYS A 34 2.43 -0.91 8.99
C LYS A 34 2.65 -0.85 7.48
N TYR A 35 2.77 0.34 6.91
CA TYR A 35 3.12 0.53 5.50
C TYR A 35 4.46 -0.14 5.16
N GLU A 36 5.51 0.17 5.91
CA GLU A 36 6.86 -0.40 5.70
C GLU A 36 6.85 -1.93 5.78
N SER A 37 6.16 -2.49 6.79
CA SER A 37 6.01 -3.94 6.95
C SER A 37 5.32 -4.58 5.74
N LEU A 38 4.23 -4.00 5.25
CA LEU A 38 3.45 -4.56 4.15
C LEU A 38 4.18 -4.41 2.80
N ILE A 39 4.89 -3.30 2.58
CA ILE A 39 5.75 -3.13 1.41
C ILE A 39 6.90 -4.14 1.43
N ASN A 40 7.51 -4.38 2.59
CA ASN A 40 8.55 -5.39 2.70
C ASN A 40 8.01 -6.80 2.43
N SER A 41 6.83 -7.15 2.94
CA SER A 41 6.16 -8.42 2.62
C SER A 41 5.87 -8.54 1.12
N LEU A 42 5.33 -7.49 0.49
CA LEU A 42 5.09 -7.45 -0.96
C LEU A 42 6.39 -7.67 -1.75
N ALA A 43 7.48 -7.03 -1.33
CA ALA A 43 8.77 -7.16 -1.97
C ALA A 43 9.39 -8.57 -1.77
N VAL A 44 9.19 -9.21 -0.61
CA VAL A 44 9.77 -10.55 -0.33
C VAL A 44 8.94 -11.67 -0.94
N GLU A 45 7.62 -11.61 -0.82
CA GLU A 45 6.68 -12.69 -1.17
C GLU A 45 6.05 -12.52 -2.55
N GLY A 46 6.07 -11.30 -3.12
CA GLY A 46 5.43 -10.99 -4.40
C GLY A 46 3.92 -11.26 -4.36
N GLU A 47 3.40 -11.88 -5.40
CA GLU A 47 1.96 -12.20 -5.54
C GLU A 47 1.42 -13.11 -4.42
N LYS A 48 2.27 -13.88 -3.73
CA LYS A 48 1.81 -14.74 -2.62
C LYS A 48 1.18 -13.94 -1.48
N VAL A 49 1.58 -12.67 -1.32
CA VAL A 49 1.04 -11.78 -0.28
C VAL A 49 -0.45 -11.46 -0.50
N LEU A 50 -0.98 -11.64 -1.72
CA LEU A 50 -2.34 -11.28 -2.10
C LEU A 50 -3.43 -12.08 -1.36
N VAL A 51 -3.09 -13.23 -0.75
CA VAL A 51 -4.03 -14.00 0.08
C VAL A 51 -4.26 -13.35 1.45
N GLN A 52 -3.38 -12.41 1.86
CA GLN A 52 -3.49 -11.74 3.14
C GLN A 52 -4.62 -10.69 3.13
N PRO A 53 -5.28 -10.43 4.27
CA PRO A 53 -6.47 -9.57 4.34
C PRO A 53 -6.21 -8.08 4.10
N TYR A 54 -4.94 -7.70 3.90
CA TYR A 54 -4.53 -6.33 3.60
C TYR A 54 -4.49 -6.05 2.09
N PHE A 55 -4.54 -7.09 1.26
CA PHE A 55 -4.45 -6.97 -0.18
C PHE A 55 -5.80 -7.32 -0.79
N GLU A 56 -6.23 -6.51 -1.75
CA GLU A 56 -7.51 -6.63 -2.41
C GLU A 56 -7.29 -6.53 -3.92
N LYS A 57 -7.71 -7.53 -4.68
CA LYS A 57 -7.73 -7.44 -6.14
C LYS A 57 -8.86 -6.51 -6.56
N LEU A 58 -8.53 -5.46 -7.30
CA LEU A 58 -9.52 -4.56 -7.89
C LEU A 58 -10.01 -5.15 -9.23
N LYS A 59 -11.20 -4.72 -9.69
CA LYS A 59 -11.64 -5.04 -11.05
C LYS A 59 -10.62 -4.44 -12.03
N GLY A 60 -9.88 -5.31 -12.72
CA GLY A 60 -8.89 -4.89 -13.71
C GLY A 60 -9.55 -4.33 -14.96
N THR A 61 -8.82 -3.48 -15.67
CA THR A 61 -9.11 -3.08 -17.04
C THR A 61 -8.22 -3.90 -17.96
N GLY A 62 -8.82 -4.85 -18.70
CA GLY A 62 -8.16 -5.64 -19.75
C GLY A 62 -6.86 -6.33 -19.30
N ASP A 63 -5.73 -5.72 -19.64
CA ASP A 63 -4.41 -6.36 -19.63
C ASP A 63 -3.63 -6.23 -18.32
N VAL A 64 -4.07 -5.36 -17.40
CA VAL A 64 -3.39 -5.13 -16.11
C VAL A 64 -4.30 -5.43 -14.93
N ASN A 65 -3.82 -6.31 -14.04
CA ASN A 65 -4.47 -6.56 -12.76
C ASN A 65 -4.06 -5.45 -11.77
N LEU A 66 -5.04 -4.66 -11.33
CA LEU A 66 -4.86 -3.66 -10.29
C LEU A 66 -5.17 -4.27 -8.91
N TYR A 67 -4.40 -3.83 -7.91
CA TYR A 67 -4.55 -4.26 -6.53
C TYR A 67 -4.56 -3.06 -5.60
N ALA A 68 -5.19 -3.22 -4.43
CA ALA A 68 -5.19 -2.25 -3.35
C ALA A 68 -4.58 -2.86 -2.09
N LEU A 69 -3.63 -2.16 -1.50
CA LEU A 69 -3.08 -2.40 -0.17
C LEU A 69 -3.82 -1.52 0.85
N ARG A 70 -4.49 -2.11 1.83
CA ARG A 70 -5.29 -1.41 2.85
C ARG A 70 -4.48 -1.18 4.14
N LEU A 71 -4.09 0.06 4.38
CA LEU A 71 -3.33 0.44 5.57
C LEU A 71 -4.21 0.59 6.81
N GLU A 72 -5.43 1.14 6.68
CA GLU A 72 -6.34 1.29 7.83
C GLU A 72 -7.80 0.97 7.45
N LYS A 73 -8.52 0.25 8.32
CA LYS A 73 -9.97 -0.01 8.16
C LYS A 73 -10.84 1.12 8.73
N LYS A 74 -10.28 1.95 9.62
CA LYS A 74 -10.94 3.10 10.26
C LYS A 74 -10.82 4.34 9.39
N ASN A 75 -11.56 5.41 9.72
CA ASN A 75 -11.47 6.70 9.03
C ASN A 75 -10.19 7.47 9.46
N PRO A 76 -9.35 7.98 8.53
CA PRO A 76 -9.42 7.79 7.07
C PRO A 76 -9.00 6.40 6.61
N ASN A 77 -9.80 5.81 5.71
CA ASN A 77 -9.48 4.54 5.06
C ASN A 77 -8.43 4.80 3.97
N ILE A 78 -7.17 4.58 4.31
CA ILE A 78 -6.03 4.79 3.41
C ILE A 78 -5.72 3.49 2.67
N ARG A 79 -5.66 3.58 1.33
CA ARG A 79 -5.32 2.48 0.43
C ARG A 79 -4.25 2.94 -0.55
N ILE A 80 -3.31 2.05 -0.84
CA ILE A 80 -2.29 2.24 -1.88
C ILE A 80 -2.65 1.35 -3.05
N ILE A 81 -2.71 1.93 -4.25
CA ILE A 81 -2.98 1.17 -5.48
C ILE A 81 -1.64 0.76 -6.09
N PHE A 82 -1.57 -0.49 -6.55
CA PHE A 82 -0.36 -1.03 -7.18
C PHE A 82 -0.72 -2.11 -8.20
N PHE A 83 0.26 -2.48 -9.02
CA PHE A 83 0.19 -3.60 -9.96
C PHE A 83 1.53 -4.31 -10.00
N PHE A 84 1.55 -5.53 -10.54
CA PHE A 84 2.78 -6.27 -10.80
C PHE A 84 3.19 -6.06 -12.26
N LEU A 85 4.47 -5.78 -12.48
CA LEU A 85 5.13 -5.80 -13.78
C LEU A 85 5.58 -7.22 -14.14
#